data_AF-A0A8C2MY55-F1
#
_entry.id   AF-A0A8C2MY55-F1
#
_cell.length_a   1.000
_cell.length_b   1.000
_cell.length_c   1.000
_cell.angle_alpha   90.00
_cell.angle_beta   90.00
_cell.angle_gamma   90.00
#
_symmetry.space_group_name_H-M   'P 1'
#
loop_
_entity.id
_entity.type
_entity.pdbx_description
1 polymer ?
#
loop_
_entity_poly.entity_id
_entity_poly.type
_entity_poly.pdbx_seq_one_letter_code
_entity_poly.pdbx_strand_id
1 'polypeptide(L)'
;PSARAPARGPTQRARACLRISKKLNEQASEEILKVEQKYNKLRQPLFQKRSELIAKIPNFWVTTFVNLPQVSALLGEEDDEEALHYLTRVEVTEFEDIKSGYRIDFYFDENPYFENKVLSKEFNLNESGDLAPKSTEIKWKSGMDLTKRSSQTQKKASRKRQHEEPESFFTWFTDLSDAGADELGEVIKDDIWPNPLQYYLIPDMDDEEGEEEEEEEEEGLEDIDEEGDEDEEDEDDDEGEEGEEDEGEDD
;
A
#
# COMPACT_ATOMS: atom_id res chain seq x y z
N PRO A 1 -40.31 44.51 23.70
CA PRO A 1 -39.99 43.18 23.13
C PRO A 1 -39.24 43.29 21.80
N SER A 2 -37.95 42.94 21.81
CA SER A 2 -37.20 42.26 20.74
C SER A 2 -35.71 42.54 20.97
N ALA A 3 -35.10 41.73 21.84
CA ALA A 3 -33.65 41.71 21.98
C ALA A 3 -33.10 40.94 20.77
N ARG A 4 -32.60 41.67 19.77
CA ARG A 4 -31.93 41.09 18.60
C ARG A 4 -30.64 40.42 19.08
N ALA A 5 -30.54 39.09 18.94
CA ALA A 5 -29.36 38.33 19.33
C ALA A 5 -28.09 38.94 18.70
N PRO A 6 -26.95 38.98 19.43
CA PRO A 6 -25.73 39.58 18.90
C PRO A 6 -25.27 38.84 17.64
N ALA A 7 -25.06 39.58 16.56
CA ALA A 7 -24.60 39.03 15.30
C ALA A 7 -23.25 38.32 15.53
N ARG A 8 -23.19 37.01 15.25
CA ARG A 8 -21.96 36.20 15.37
C ARG A 8 -20.84 36.87 14.57
N GLY A 9 -19.71 37.18 15.25
CA GLY A 9 -18.57 37.87 14.65
C GLY A 9 -17.89 37.06 13.53
N PRO A 10 -17.03 37.68 12.70
CA PRO A 10 -16.40 37.05 11.55
C PRO A 10 -15.72 35.71 11.86
N THR A 11 -15.01 35.61 12.99
CA THR A 11 -14.34 34.38 13.45
C THR A 11 -15.32 33.25 13.76
N GLN A 12 -16.49 33.57 14.32
CA GLN A 12 -17.49 32.56 14.66
C GLN A 12 -18.23 32.04 13.41
N ARG A 13 -18.36 32.88 12.38
CA ARG A 13 -18.85 32.48 11.06
C ARG A 13 -17.83 31.61 10.32
N ALA A 14 -16.54 31.99 10.34
CA ALA A 14 -15.47 31.19 9.76
C ALA A 14 -15.38 29.79 10.40
N ARG A 15 -15.48 29.68 11.74
CA ARG A 15 -15.55 28.38 12.45
C ARG A 15 -16.80 27.57 12.13
N ALA A 16 -17.92 28.22 11.84
CA ALA A 16 -19.13 27.52 11.39
C ALA A 16 -18.94 26.95 9.97
N CYS A 17 -18.35 27.72 9.06
CA CYS A 17 -17.99 27.26 7.72
C CYS A 17 -17.06 26.04 7.76
N LEU A 18 -15.97 26.13 8.55
CA LEU A 18 -15.02 25.03 8.71
C LEU A 18 -15.69 23.74 9.25
N ARG A 19 -16.63 23.86 10.20
CA ARG A 19 -17.37 22.71 10.74
C ARG A 19 -18.26 22.04 9.70
N ILE A 20 -18.91 22.81 8.84
CA ILE A 20 -19.75 22.28 7.76
C ILE A 20 -18.88 21.51 6.77
N SER A 21 -17.76 22.09 6.33
CA SER A 21 -16.81 21.42 5.44
C SER A 21 -16.21 20.16 6.07
N LYS A 22 -15.86 20.19 7.36
CA LYS A 22 -15.35 19.01 8.07
C LYS A 22 -16.37 17.88 8.08
N LYS A 23 -17.64 18.18 8.41
CA LYS A 23 -18.69 17.17 8.47
C LYS A 23 -18.93 16.49 7.12
N LEU A 24 -18.98 17.27 6.04
CA LEU A 24 -19.15 16.71 4.70
C LEU A 24 -17.95 15.84 4.28
N ASN A 25 -16.73 16.30 4.57
CA ASN A 25 -15.51 15.54 4.28
C ASN A 25 -15.44 14.23 5.11
N GLU A 26 -15.90 14.26 6.36
CA GLU A 26 -15.96 13.08 7.23
C GLU A 26 -16.93 12.04 6.67
N GLN A 27 -18.14 12.45 6.28
CA GLN A 27 -19.12 11.58 5.63
C GLN A 27 -18.58 10.98 4.32
N ALA A 28 -17.95 11.79 3.46
CA ALA A 28 -17.33 11.30 2.24
C ALA A 28 -16.20 10.29 2.53
N SER A 29 -15.39 10.53 3.57
CA SER A 29 -14.31 9.61 3.96
C SER A 29 -14.86 8.28 4.48
N GLU A 30 -15.96 8.29 5.23
CA GLU A 30 -16.63 7.08 5.72
C GLU A 30 -17.22 6.24 4.57
N GLU A 31 -17.85 6.89 3.58
CA GLU A 31 -18.39 6.19 2.41
C GLU A 31 -17.27 5.57 1.56
N ILE A 32 -16.18 6.31 1.32
CA ILE A 32 -14.99 5.79 0.63
C ILE A 32 -14.43 4.58 1.38
N LEU A 33 -14.30 4.67 2.71
CA LEU A 33 -13.79 3.57 3.53
C LEU A 33 -14.66 2.31 3.40
N LYS A 34 -16.00 2.45 3.42
CA LYS A 34 -16.92 1.30 3.26
C LYS A 34 -16.75 0.63 1.89
N VAL A 35 -16.64 1.43 0.83
CA VAL A 35 -16.41 0.91 -0.53
C VAL A 35 -15.07 0.18 -0.60
N GLU A 36 -14.01 0.78 -0.06
CA GLU A 36 -12.67 0.19 -0.06
C GLU A 36 -12.64 -1.13 0.71
N GLN A 37 -13.25 -1.19 1.89
CA GLN A 37 -13.36 -2.41 2.68
C GLN A 37 -14.11 -3.52 1.93
N LYS A 38 -15.21 -3.18 1.23
CA LYS A 38 -15.95 -4.13 0.40
C LYS A 38 -15.05 -4.70 -0.70
N TYR A 39 -14.40 -3.83 -1.48
CA TYR A 39 -13.56 -4.27 -2.60
C TYR A 39 -12.24 -4.91 -2.17
N ASN A 40 -11.71 -4.59 -0.99
CA ASN A 40 -10.54 -5.28 -0.42
C ASN A 40 -10.88 -6.74 -0.12
N LYS A 41 -12.05 -7.02 0.47
CA LYS A 41 -12.52 -8.39 0.71
C LYS A 41 -12.74 -9.16 -0.61
N LEU A 42 -13.29 -8.51 -1.63
CA LEU A 42 -13.51 -9.12 -2.94
C LEU A 42 -12.21 -9.35 -3.73
N ARG A 43 -11.23 -8.44 -3.64
CA ARG A 43 -9.92 -8.55 -4.30
C ARG A 43 -9.04 -9.63 -3.67
N GLN A 44 -9.13 -9.86 -2.36
CA GLN A 44 -8.27 -10.80 -1.65
C GLN A 44 -8.23 -12.22 -2.27
N PRO A 45 -9.36 -12.92 -2.52
CA PRO A 45 -9.32 -14.24 -3.14
C PRO A 45 -8.77 -14.21 -4.57
N LEU A 46 -9.04 -13.14 -5.32
CA LEU A 46 -8.52 -12.96 -6.67
C LEU A 46 -7.00 -12.78 -6.68
N PHE A 47 -6.47 -11.96 -5.76
CA PHE A 47 -5.03 -11.77 -5.60
C PHE A 47 -4.34 -13.05 -5.11
N GLN A 48 -4.97 -13.81 -4.23
CA GLN A 48 -4.44 -15.11 -3.79
C GLN A 48 -4.38 -16.10 -4.97
N LYS A 49 -5.44 -16.22 -5.78
CA LYS A 49 -5.45 -17.04 -7.01
C LYS A 49 -4.38 -16.58 -7.99
N ARG A 50 -4.23 -15.26 -8.19
CA ARG A 50 -3.16 -14.67 -9.03
C ARG A 50 -1.77 -15.03 -8.51
N SER A 51 -1.52 -14.93 -7.20
CA SER A 51 -0.25 -15.31 -6.58
C SER A 51 0.09 -16.78 -6.80
N GLU A 52 -0.90 -17.68 -6.78
CA GLU A 52 -0.71 -19.11 -7.06
C GLU A 52 -0.38 -19.40 -8.53
N LEU A 53 -0.89 -18.60 -9.46
CA LEU A 53 -0.51 -18.68 -10.88
C LEU A 53 0.88 -18.13 -11.11
N ILE A 54 1.19 -16.94 -10.58
CA ILE A 54 2.51 -16.31 -10.67
C ILE A 54 3.61 -17.20 -10.10
N ALA A 55 3.36 -17.91 -8.99
CA ALA A 55 4.32 -18.83 -8.39
C ALA A 55 4.76 -19.98 -9.31
N LYS A 56 4.03 -20.24 -10.41
CA LYS A 56 4.39 -21.25 -11.43
C LYS A 56 5.23 -20.66 -12.56
N ILE A 57 5.39 -19.35 -12.62
CA ILE A 57 6.17 -18.63 -13.65
C ILE A 57 7.56 -18.34 -13.07
N PRO A 58 8.62 -19.01 -13.54
CA PRO A 58 9.97 -18.75 -13.06
C PRO A 58 10.39 -17.31 -13.32
N ASN A 59 11.15 -16.73 -12.39
CA ASN A 59 11.71 -15.37 -12.51
C ASN A 59 10.68 -14.24 -12.66
N PHE A 60 9.38 -14.48 -12.49
CA PHE A 60 8.34 -13.47 -12.72
C PHE A 60 8.62 -12.15 -11.99
N TRP A 61 8.87 -12.21 -10.68
CA TRP A 61 9.08 -11.00 -9.89
C TRP A 61 10.38 -10.31 -10.23
N VAL A 62 11.51 -11.01 -10.35
CA VAL A 62 12.77 -10.36 -10.74
C VAL A 62 12.63 -9.67 -12.09
N THR A 63 12.02 -10.31 -13.10
CA THR A 63 11.73 -9.70 -14.41
C THR A 63 10.83 -8.46 -14.27
N THR A 64 9.78 -8.54 -13.47
CA THR A 64 8.88 -7.39 -13.19
C THR A 64 9.66 -6.22 -12.57
N PHE A 65 10.51 -6.50 -11.58
CA PHE A 65 11.25 -5.48 -10.83
C PHE A 65 12.40 -4.87 -11.64
N VAL A 66 13.14 -5.63 -12.45
CA VAL A 66 14.22 -5.07 -13.30
C VAL A 66 13.65 -4.12 -14.36
N ASN A 67 12.43 -4.37 -14.82
CA ASN A 67 11.75 -3.53 -15.81
C ASN A 67 11.09 -2.28 -15.20
N LEU A 68 11.06 -2.17 -13.86
CA LEU A 68 10.53 -0.99 -13.18
C LEU A 68 11.59 0.11 -13.13
N PRO A 69 11.39 1.30 -13.72
CA PRO A 69 12.42 2.34 -13.80
C PRO A 69 13.03 2.75 -12.45
N GLN A 70 12.21 2.81 -11.40
CA GLN A 70 12.63 3.16 -10.03
C GLN A 70 13.55 2.09 -9.44
N VAL A 71 13.30 0.81 -9.74
CA VAL A 71 14.09 -0.31 -9.23
C VAL A 71 15.31 -0.53 -10.11
N SER A 72 15.20 -0.41 -11.43
CA SER A 72 16.37 -0.45 -12.32
C SER A 72 17.40 0.62 -11.95
N ALA A 73 16.96 1.78 -11.43
CA ALA A 73 17.84 2.82 -10.91
C ALA A 73 18.50 2.47 -9.56
N LEU A 74 17.94 1.51 -8.79
CA LEU A 74 18.46 1.00 -7.51
C LEU A 74 19.17 -0.36 -7.66
N LEU A 75 19.07 -1.01 -8.81
CA LEU A 75 19.79 -2.25 -9.12
C LEU A 75 21.20 -1.87 -9.62
N GLY A 76 22.02 -1.37 -8.71
CA GLY A 76 23.36 -0.87 -9.02
C GLY A 76 24.43 -1.94 -9.24
N GLU A 77 24.19 -3.18 -8.80
CA GLU A 77 25.15 -4.29 -8.86
C GLU A 77 24.48 -5.58 -9.37
N GLU A 78 25.22 -6.41 -10.13
CA GLU A 78 24.79 -7.77 -10.54
C GLU A 78 24.31 -8.60 -9.34
N ASP A 79 24.90 -8.37 -8.15
CA ASP A 79 24.57 -9.11 -6.93
C ASP A 79 23.15 -8.86 -6.39
N ASP A 80 22.56 -7.68 -6.65
CA ASP A 80 21.18 -7.38 -6.22
C ASP A 80 20.16 -8.15 -7.05
N GLU A 81 20.37 -8.18 -8.37
CA GLU A 81 19.56 -8.96 -9.30
C GLU A 81 19.64 -10.46 -8.99
N GLU A 82 20.85 -10.97 -8.72
CA GLU A 82 21.08 -12.35 -8.26
C GLU A 82 20.37 -12.67 -6.93
N ALA A 83 20.28 -11.71 -6.00
CA ALA A 83 19.49 -11.89 -4.79
C ALA A 83 17.97 -11.88 -5.08
N LEU A 84 17.52 -11.04 -6.01
CA LEU A 84 16.12 -10.97 -6.45
C LEU A 84 15.68 -12.21 -7.24
N HIS A 85 16.59 -12.98 -7.86
CA HIS A 85 16.24 -14.28 -8.46
C HIS A 85 15.64 -15.27 -7.45
N TYR A 86 15.89 -15.09 -6.14
CA TYR A 86 15.29 -15.90 -5.09
C TYR A 86 13.95 -15.35 -4.60
N LEU A 87 13.44 -14.24 -5.16
CA LEU A 87 12.14 -13.65 -4.82
C LEU A 87 11.02 -14.48 -5.45
N THR A 88 10.24 -15.16 -4.62
CA THR A 88 9.19 -16.09 -5.05
C THR A 88 7.80 -15.46 -5.02
N ARG A 89 7.57 -14.52 -4.12
CA ARG A 89 6.28 -13.84 -3.97
C ARG A 89 6.49 -12.41 -3.48
N VAL A 90 5.68 -11.49 -4.00
CA VAL A 90 5.42 -10.20 -3.39
C VAL A 90 3.96 -10.13 -3.01
N GLU A 91 3.67 -9.50 -1.88
CA GLU A 91 2.32 -9.33 -1.37
C GLU A 91 2.16 -7.94 -0.75
N VAL A 92 1.15 -7.20 -1.19
CA VAL A 92 0.76 -5.94 -0.57
C VAL A 92 -0.50 -6.17 0.26
N THR A 93 -0.38 -5.91 1.56
CA THR A 93 -1.49 -5.98 2.51
C THR A 93 -1.87 -4.58 2.94
N GLU A 94 -3.11 -4.18 2.64
CA GLU A 94 -3.70 -2.97 3.20
C GLU A 94 -4.38 -3.29 4.53
N PHE A 95 -4.25 -2.41 5.51
CA PHE A 95 -4.93 -2.57 6.80
C PHE A 95 -6.44 -2.22 6.68
N GLU A 96 -7.26 -2.71 7.61
CA GLU A 96 -8.73 -2.56 7.56
C GLU A 96 -9.22 -1.11 7.53
N ASP A 97 -8.41 -0.17 8.01
CA ASP A 97 -8.63 1.26 7.86
C ASP A 97 -7.60 1.81 6.87
N ILE A 98 -8.06 2.52 5.84
CA ILE A 98 -7.21 3.22 4.86
C ILE A 98 -6.23 4.18 5.54
N LYS A 99 -6.56 4.65 6.75
CA LYS A 99 -5.71 5.51 7.57
C LYS A 99 -4.66 4.74 8.36
N SER A 100 -4.69 3.41 8.39
CA SER A 100 -3.68 2.62 9.10
C SER A 100 -2.47 2.34 8.23
N GLY A 101 -2.60 2.46 6.90
CA GLY A 101 -1.51 2.33 5.94
C GLY A 101 -1.42 0.94 5.28
N TYR A 102 -0.23 0.48 4.93
CA TYR A 102 -0.02 -0.77 4.19
C TYR A 102 1.32 -1.44 4.50
N ARG A 103 1.44 -2.71 4.15
CA ARG A 103 2.66 -3.50 4.24
C ARG A 103 2.97 -4.17 2.91
N ILE A 104 4.24 -4.16 2.53
CA ILE A 104 4.76 -4.91 1.38
C ILE A 104 5.67 -6.02 1.92
N ASP A 105 5.32 -7.27 1.61
CA ASP A 105 6.05 -8.47 1.99
C ASP A 105 6.74 -9.08 0.75
N PHE A 106 8.05 -9.29 0.85
CA PHE A 106 8.88 -9.94 -0.16
C PHE A 106 9.33 -11.30 0.37
N TYR A 107 8.86 -12.37 -0.27
CA TYR A 107 9.15 -13.75 0.14
C TYR A 107 10.30 -14.31 -0.69
N PHE A 108 11.30 -14.85 0.01
CA PHE A 108 12.50 -15.39 -0.60
C PHE A 108 12.67 -16.87 -0.28
N ASP A 109 13.14 -17.62 -1.28
CA ASP A 109 13.71 -18.94 -1.08
C ASP A 109 15.07 -18.87 -0.37
N GLU A 110 15.58 -20.03 0.04
CA GLU A 110 16.92 -20.14 0.62
C GLU A 110 17.97 -19.64 -0.38
N ASN A 111 18.69 -18.59 0.01
CA ASN A 111 19.62 -17.87 -0.86
C ASN A 111 20.97 -17.63 -0.15
N PRO A 112 22.07 -17.34 -0.88
CA PRO A 112 23.40 -17.17 -0.27
C PRO A 112 23.60 -15.83 0.45
N TYR A 113 22.66 -14.87 0.36
CA TYR A 113 22.86 -13.49 0.81
C TYR A 113 22.40 -13.25 2.24
N PHE A 114 21.21 -13.73 2.61
CA PHE A 114 20.61 -13.49 3.93
C PHE A 114 19.81 -14.71 4.43
N GLU A 115 19.46 -14.70 5.72
CA GLU A 115 18.68 -15.78 6.35
C GLU A 115 17.16 -15.54 6.34
N ASN A 116 16.72 -14.31 6.05
CA ASN A 116 15.31 -13.94 6.03
C ASN A 116 14.56 -14.72 4.94
N LYS A 117 13.42 -15.31 5.32
CA LYS A 117 12.44 -15.86 4.35
C LYS A 117 11.47 -14.79 3.85
N VAL A 118 11.28 -13.75 4.64
CA VAL A 118 10.41 -12.62 4.31
C VAL A 118 11.11 -11.33 4.72
N LEU A 119 11.14 -10.36 3.82
CA LEU A 119 11.49 -8.98 4.11
C LEU A 119 10.22 -8.14 3.97
N SER A 120 9.82 -7.49 5.06
CA SER A 120 8.62 -6.64 5.09
C SER A 120 9.00 -5.17 5.22
N LYS A 121 8.28 -4.30 4.50
CA LYS A 121 8.27 -2.85 4.74
C LYS A 121 6.83 -2.40 4.99
N GLU A 122 6.60 -1.83 6.17
CA GLU A 122 5.32 -1.35 6.67
C GLU A 122 5.31 0.18 6.66
N PHE A 123 4.23 0.78 6.17
CA PHE A 123 3.96 2.20 6.20
C PHE A 123 2.72 2.39 7.05
N ASN A 124 2.90 2.84 8.30
CA ASN A 124 1.78 3.02 9.23
C ASN A 124 1.60 4.51 9.54
N LEU A 125 0.35 5.00 9.63
CA LEU A 125 0.14 6.31 10.23
C LEU A 125 0.37 6.21 11.74
N ASN A 126 1.20 7.10 12.27
CA ASN A 126 1.43 7.24 13.71
C ASN A 126 0.30 8.04 14.37
N GLU A 127 0.32 8.12 15.71
CA GLU A 127 -0.67 8.89 16.50
C GLU A 127 -0.74 10.39 16.15
N SER A 128 0.30 10.93 15.51
CA SER A 128 0.38 12.32 15.04
C SER A 128 -0.22 12.52 13.65
N GLY A 129 -0.54 11.42 12.93
CA GLY A 129 -1.04 11.44 11.55
C GLY A 129 0.05 11.41 10.47
N ASP A 130 1.32 11.22 10.83
CA ASP A 130 2.43 11.08 9.88
C ASP A 130 2.68 9.60 9.55
N LEU A 131 3.02 9.29 8.29
CA LEU A 131 3.45 7.96 7.90
C LEU A 131 4.85 7.67 8.48
N ALA A 132 4.96 6.62 9.30
CA ALA A 132 6.22 6.14 9.85
C ALA A 132 6.57 4.80 9.21
N PRO A 133 7.64 4.71 8.41
CA PRO A 133 8.06 3.46 7.80
C PRO A 133 8.72 2.55 8.86
N LYS A 134 8.48 1.25 8.74
CA LYS A 134 9.10 0.22 9.57
C LYS A 134 9.48 -0.95 8.68
N SER A 135 10.74 -1.36 8.75
CA SER A 135 11.27 -2.42 7.89
C SER A 135 11.80 -3.58 8.69
N THR A 136 11.81 -4.76 8.06
CA THR A 136 12.49 -5.94 8.58
C THR A 136 14.00 -5.74 8.53
N GLU A 137 14.70 -6.02 9.64
CA GLU A 137 16.16 -6.05 9.64
C GLU A 137 16.66 -7.24 8.82
N ILE A 138 17.53 -6.96 7.84
CA ILE A 138 18.12 -7.98 6.98
C ILE A 138 19.27 -8.67 7.73
N LYS A 139 19.14 -9.99 7.90
CA LYS A 139 20.12 -10.87 8.53
C LYS A 139 21.10 -11.38 7.48
N TRP A 140 22.02 -10.50 7.09
CA TRP A 140 23.06 -10.80 6.12
C TRP A 140 23.95 -11.98 6.55
N LYS A 141 24.22 -12.88 5.62
CA LYS A 141 25.25 -13.91 5.76
C LYS A 141 26.64 -13.27 5.70
N SER A 142 27.64 -13.98 6.20
CA SER A 142 28.99 -13.43 6.36
C SER A 142 29.56 -12.91 5.04
N GLY A 143 29.85 -11.60 4.97
CA GLY A 143 30.41 -10.94 3.79
C GLY A 143 29.41 -10.64 2.67
N MET A 144 28.12 -10.91 2.86
CA MET A 144 27.08 -10.77 1.84
C MET A 144 26.19 -9.54 2.01
N ASP A 145 26.60 -8.58 2.85
CA ASP A 145 25.87 -7.33 3.06
C ASP A 145 25.98 -6.41 1.83
N LEU A 146 24.95 -6.44 0.99
CA LEU A 146 24.89 -5.71 -0.28
C LEU A 146 24.82 -4.18 -0.06
N THR A 147 24.20 -3.73 1.04
CA THR A 147 24.08 -2.30 1.37
C THR A 147 25.42 -1.62 1.67
N LYS A 148 26.46 -2.39 1.98
CA LYS A 148 27.80 -1.87 2.35
C LYS A 148 28.83 -1.97 1.24
N ARG A 149 28.57 -2.73 0.16
CA ARG A 149 29.55 -3.01 -0.89
C ARG A 149 29.90 -1.78 -1.73
N SER A 150 28.91 -0.94 -2.07
CA SER A 150 29.11 0.35 -2.76
C SER A 150 30.17 1.24 -2.05
N SER A 151 30.14 1.29 -0.71
CA SER A 151 31.09 2.08 0.09
C SER A 151 32.55 1.56 0.04
N GLN A 152 32.75 0.29 -0.30
CA GLN A 152 34.06 -0.36 -0.34
C GLN A 152 34.74 -0.19 -1.70
N THR A 153 33.96 -0.14 -2.78
CA THR A 153 34.41 0.08 -4.16
C THR A 153 34.85 1.54 -4.37
N GLN A 154 34.09 2.52 -3.85
CA GLN A 154 34.44 3.94 -3.90
C GLN A 154 35.78 4.28 -3.21
N LYS A 155 36.17 3.55 -2.16
CA LYS A 155 37.46 3.77 -1.47
C LYS A 155 38.69 3.39 -2.31
N LYS A 156 38.53 2.58 -3.37
CA LYS A 156 39.63 2.23 -4.29
C LYS A 156 39.68 3.10 -5.54
N ALA A 157 38.56 3.68 -5.99
CA ALA A 157 38.46 4.49 -7.20
C ALA A 157 38.74 6.00 -6.95
N SER A 158 39.87 6.31 -6.32
CA SER A 158 40.38 7.70 -6.33
C SER A 158 40.85 8.08 -7.74
N ARG A 159 40.09 8.97 -8.40
CA ARG A 159 40.38 9.75 -9.63
C ARG A 159 39.79 9.22 -10.94
N LYS A 160 38.49 9.42 -11.17
CA LYS A 160 37.92 10.18 -12.30
C LYS A 160 36.42 9.89 -12.42
N ARG A 161 35.63 10.97 -12.43
CA ARG A 161 34.16 11.04 -12.60
C ARG A 161 33.39 10.54 -11.37
N GLN A 162 32.71 11.48 -10.72
CA GLN A 162 31.58 11.22 -9.82
C GLN A 162 30.48 10.57 -10.68
N HIS A 163 30.52 9.25 -10.81
CA HIS A 163 29.32 8.49 -11.04
C HIS A 163 28.95 8.02 -9.64
N GLU A 164 27.85 8.54 -9.07
CA GLU A 164 27.24 7.89 -7.91
C GLU A 164 26.94 6.46 -8.36
N GLU A 165 27.57 5.49 -7.71
CA GLU A 165 27.19 4.09 -7.91
C GLU A 165 25.77 3.96 -7.38
N PRO A 166 24.86 3.29 -8.10
CA PRO A 166 23.48 3.21 -7.64
C PRO A 166 23.45 2.49 -6.29
N GLU A 167 22.66 3.02 -5.37
CA GLU A 167 22.48 2.39 -4.07
C GLU A 167 21.77 1.05 -4.25
N SER A 168 22.17 0.01 -3.51
CA SER A 168 21.54 -1.31 -3.58
C SER A 168 20.04 -1.22 -3.26
N PHE A 169 19.19 -1.99 -3.95
CA PHE A 169 17.76 -2.12 -3.66
C PHE A 169 17.49 -2.37 -2.17
N PHE A 170 18.36 -3.14 -1.51
CA PHE A 170 18.20 -3.50 -0.11
C PHE A 170 18.43 -2.32 0.86
N THR A 171 18.99 -1.19 0.41
CA THR A 171 19.06 0.04 1.23
C THR A 171 17.67 0.58 1.54
N TRP A 172 16.67 0.30 0.71
CA TRP A 172 15.27 0.70 0.94
C TRP A 172 14.65 0.11 2.22
N PHE A 173 15.15 -1.05 2.68
CA PHE A 173 14.76 -1.62 3.97
C PHE A 173 15.49 -0.97 5.16
N THR A 174 16.60 -0.29 4.92
CA THR A 174 17.32 0.47 5.96
C THR A 174 16.94 1.94 5.98
N ASP A 175 16.44 2.45 4.86
CA ASP A 175 15.96 3.81 4.74
C ASP A 175 14.58 3.95 5.38
N LEU A 176 14.58 4.61 6.53
CA LEU A 176 13.40 4.98 7.29
C LEU A 176 13.12 6.48 7.17
N SER A 177 13.72 7.16 6.19
CA SER A 177 13.41 8.55 5.89
C SER A 177 11.98 8.70 5.36
N ASP A 178 11.50 9.94 5.33
CA ASP A 178 10.11 10.36 5.16
C ASP A 178 9.27 9.46 4.23
N ALA A 179 8.33 8.72 4.81
CA ALA A 179 7.42 7.86 4.05
C ALA A 179 6.53 8.63 3.06
N GLY A 180 6.35 9.95 3.24
CA GLY A 180 5.66 10.81 2.27
C GLY A 180 6.45 11.09 1.00
N ALA A 181 7.71 10.62 0.91
CA ALA A 181 8.57 10.70 -0.27
C ALA A 181 9.03 9.32 -0.75
N ASP A 182 8.44 8.22 -0.24
CA ASP A 182 8.81 6.87 -0.65
C ASP A 182 8.16 6.49 -1.98
N GLU A 183 8.76 6.98 -3.07
CA GLU A 183 8.30 6.73 -4.45
C GLU A 183 8.24 5.23 -4.77
N LEU A 184 9.15 4.42 -4.24
CA LEU A 184 9.18 2.99 -4.52
C LEU A 184 8.02 2.25 -3.85
N GLY A 185 7.73 2.57 -2.59
CA GLY A 185 6.60 1.99 -1.88
C GLY A 185 5.26 2.30 -2.54
N GLU A 186 5.07 3.54 -2.99
CA GLU A 186 3.88 3.98 -3.71
C GLU A 186 3.74 3.27 -5.05
N VAL A 187 4.80 3.22 -5.87
CA VAL A 187 4.77 2.55 -7.17
C VAL A 187 4.48 1.06 -7.03
N ILE A 188 5.05 0.38 -6.04
CA ILE A 188 4.75 -1.04 -5.82
C ILE A 188 3.27 -1.23 -5.45
N LYS A 189 2.73 -0.39 -4.55
CA LYS A 189 1.35 -0.51 -4.07
C LYS A 189 0.33 -0.14 -5.14
N ASP A 190 0.52 0.99 -5.82
CA ASP A 190 -0.51 1.61 -6.66
C ASP A 190 -0.39 1.25 -8.15
N ASP A 191 0.77 0.76 -8.60
CA ASP A 191 1.03 0.44 -10.02
C ASP A 191 1.36 -1.04 -10.24
N ILE A 192 2.42 -1.55 -9.58
CA ILE A 192 2.85 -2.94 -9.74
C ILE A 192 1.82 -3.92 -9.18
N TRP A 193 1.34 -3.70 -7.95
CA TRP A 193 0.50 -4.66 -7.27
C TRP A 193 -0.86 -4.87 -7.95
N PRO A 194 -1.55 -3.85 -8.48
CA PRO A 194 -2.77 -4.05 -9.25
C PRO A 194 -2.53 -4.85 -10.53
N ASN A 195 -1.44 -4.57 -11.27
CA ASN A 195 -1.15 -5.22 -12.54
C ASN A 195 0.36 -5.44 -12.74
N PRO A 196 0.95 -6.53 -12.20
CA PRO A 196 2.38 -6.77 -12.36
C PRO A 196 2.73 -7.30 -13.76
N LEU A 197 1.75 -7.85 -14.48
CA LEU A 197 1.96 -8.45 -15.80
C LEU A 197 2.42 -7.41 -16.83
N GLN A 198 1.95 -6.16 -16.72
CA GLN A 198 2.33 -5.07 -17.62
C GLN A 198 3.84 -4.82 -17.65
N TYR A 199 4.56 -5.13 -16.56
CA TYR A 199 6.02 -4.97 -16.47
C TYR A 199 6.76 -6.25 -16.81
N TYR A 200 6.16 -7.40 -16.51
CA TYR A 200 6.71 -8.70 -16.89
C TYR A 200 6.81 -8.86 -18.42
N LEU A 201 5.80 -8.38 -19.17
CA LEU A 201 5.71 -8.52 -20.62
C LEU A 201 6.51 -7.49 -21.43
N ILE A 202 7.10 -6.46 -20.79
CA ILE A 202 7.88 -5.43 -21.49
C ILE A 202 8.98 -6.00 -22.40
N PRO A 203 9.79 -6.99 -21.98
CA PRO A 203 10.83 -7.56 -22.82
C PRO A 203 10.28 -8.22 -24.09
N ASP A 204 9.08 -8.81 -24.01
CA ASP A 204 8.44 -9.48 -25.14
C ASP A 204 7.83 -8.46 -26.13
N MET A 205 7.36 -7.30 -25.65
CA MET A 205 6.80 -6.23 -26.51
C MET A 205 7.84 -5.57 -27.43
N ASP A 206 9.11 -5.50 -27.02
CA ASP A 206 10.19 -4.97 -27.86
C ASP A 206 10.64 -5.99 -28.94
N ASP A 207 10.33 -7.28 -28.75
CA ASP A 207 10.63 -8.38 -29.69
C ASP A 207 9.43 -8.75 -30.59
N GLU A 208 8.19 -8.42 -30.20
CA GLU A 208 6.93 -8.68 -30.93
C GLU A 208 6.42 -7.50 -31.79
N GLU A 209 7.26 -6.95 -32.67
CA GLU A 209 6.76 -6.17 -33.83
C GLU A 209 6.08 -7.10 -34.89
N GLY A 210 5.54 -8.26 -34.51
CA GLY A 210 5.09 -9.26 -35.48
C GLY A 210 4.36 -10.53 -35.02
N GLU A 211 3.81 -10.63 -33.81
CA GLU A 211 2.95 -11.79 -33.47
C GLU A 211 1.51 -11.34 -33.17
N GLU A 212 0.56 -11.97 -33.88
CA GLU A 212 -0.86 -11.65 -33.92
C GLU A 212 -1.49 -11.93 -32.55
N GLU A 213 -2.35 -11.03 -32.07
CA GLU A 213 -3.15 -11.20 -30.85
C GLU A 213 -3.90 -12.54 -30.90
N GLU A 214 -3.40 -13.57 -30.21
CA GLU A 214 -4.21 -14.74 -29.87
C GLU A 214 -5.22 -14.26 -28.82
N GLU A 215 -6.49 -14.11 -29.24
CA GLU A 215 -7.62 -13.91 -28.33
C GLU A 215 -7.66 -15.10 -27.35
N GLU A 216 -7.05 -14.96 -26.17
CA GLU A 216 -7.19 -15.94 -25.09
C GLU A 216 -8.66 -15.97 -24.64
N GLU A 217 -9.29 -17.14 -24.80
CA GLU A 217 -10.62 -17.45 -24.31
C GLU A 217 -10.71 -17.09 -22.82
N GLU A 218 -11.65 -16.20 -22.49
CA GLU A 218 -12.07 -15.85 -21.13
C GLU A 218 -12.68 -17.09 -20.44
N GLU A 219 -11.84 -18.04 -20.03
CA GLU A 219 -12.29 -19.19 -19.26
C GLU A 219 -12.59 -18.79 -17.81
N GLY A 220 -13.86 -18.47 -17.55
CA GLY A 220 -14.56 -18.87 -16.33
C GLY A 220 -14.30 -18.01 -15.09
N LEU A 221 -14.91 -16.81 -15.08
CA LEU A 221 -15.37 -16.15 -13.85
C LEU A 221 -16.90 -16.34 -13.68
N GLU A 222 -17.39 -17.55 -13.89
CA GLU A 222 -18.72 -17.96 -13.42
C GLU A 222 -18.54 -18.56 -12.02
N ASP A 223 -19.32 -18.08 -11.05
CA ASP A 223 -19.36 -18.46 -9.62
C ASP A 223 -18.61 -17.54 -8.65
N ILE A 224 -18.95 -16.23 -8.66
CA ILE A 224 -19.06 -15.49 -7.40
C ILE A 224 -20.52 -15.55 -6.99
N ASP A 225 -20.79 -16.44 -6.06
CA ASP A 225 -22.07 -16.62 -5.39
C ASP A 225 -22.46 -15.30 -4.69
N GLU A 226 -23.39 -14.57 -5.30
CA GLU A 226 -24.04 -13.40 -4.73
C GLU A 226 -25.17 -13.89 -3.79
N GLU A 227 -24.79 -14.63 -2.74
CA GLU A 227 -25.72 -14.95 -1.65
C GLU A 227 -25.76 -13.74 -0.70
N GLY A 228 -26.97 -13.19 -0.59
CA GLY A 228 -27.28 -11.99 0.16
C GLY A 228 -27.16 -12.16 1.67
N ASP A 229 -27.05 -11.01 2.33
CA ASP A 229 -27.57 -10.88 3.68
C ASP A 229 -28.44 -9.61 3.70
N GLU A 230 -29.74 -9.86 3.82
CA GLU A 230 -30.82 -8.89 3.95
C GLU A 230 -30.79 -8.33 5.39
N ASP A 231 -30.89 -7.01 5.48
CA ASP A 231 -31.62 -6.25 6.49
C ASP A 231 -31.54 -6.67 7.98
N GLU A 232 -30.86 -5.85 8.79
CA GLU A 232 -31.41 -5.47 10.10
C GLU A 232 -31.47 -3.94 10.18
N GLU A 233 -32.64 -3.40 9.82
CA GLU A 233 -33.10 -2.06 10.19
C GLU A 233 -33.48 -2.08 11.68
N ASP A 234 -32.66 -1.51 12.55
CA ASP A 234 -33.06 -1.19 13.92
C ASP A 234 -33.93 0.08 13.93
N GLU A 235 -35.24 -0.10 13.75
CA GLU A 235 -36.28 0.85 14.17
C GLU A 235 -36.63 0.62 15.64
N ASP A 236 -36.01 1.36 16.56
CA ASP A 236 -36.54 1.54 17.92
C ASP A 236 -37.35 2.85 17.99
N ASP A 237 -38.65 2.71 17.72
CA ASP A 237 -39.72 3.66 18.07
C ASP A 237 -40.39 3.17 19.36
N ASP A 238 -40.20 3.91 20.46
CA ASP A 238 -41.03 3.78 21.67
C ASP A 238 -41.46 5.17 22.13
N GLU A 239 -42.53 5.68 21.50
CA GLU A 239 -43.39 6.70 22.08
C GLU A 239 -44.41 6.09 23.05
N GLY A 240 -44.40 6.57 24.29
CA GLY A 240 -45.66 6.82 25.01
C GLY A 240 -45.71 6.37 26.47
N GLU A 241 -45.68 7.33 27.40
CA GLU A 241 -46.89 7.61 28.19
C GLU A 241 -46.79 8.96 28.90
N GLU A 242 -47.79 9.81 28.64
CA GLU A 242 -48.11 11.00 29.41
C GLU A 242 -48.67 10.61 30.79
N GLY A 243 -48.39 11.43 31.80
CA GLY A 243 -48.93 11.29 33.16
C GLY A 243 -48.74 12.57 33.94
N GLU A 244 -49.76 13.43 33.83
CA GLU A 244 -49.99 14.74 34.44
C GLU A 244 -49.79 14.87 35.96
N GLU A 245 -49.62 16.14 36.40
CA GLU A 245 -50.13 16.75 37.67
C GLU A 245 -49.42 16.38 39.01
N ASP A 246 -49.16 17.24 40.00
CA ASP A 246 -49.57 18.62 40.34
C ASP A 246 -48.76 19.10 41.60
N GLU A 247 -48.84 20.41 41.89
CA GLU A 247 -48.56 21.16 43.15
C GLU A 247 -47.10 21.17 43.68
N GLY A 248 -46.39 22.29 43.85
CA GLY A 248 -46.79 23.57 44.46
C GLY A 248 -46.42 23.56 45.94
N GLU A 249 -45.32 24.23 46.35
CA GLU A 249 -45.25 25.05 47.58
C GLU A 249 -43.89 25.76 47.74
N ASP A 250 -44.01 26.99 48.24
CA ASP A 250 -42.99 27.99 48.53
C ASP A 250 -41.99 27.58 49.64
N ASP A 251 -40.73 28.02 49.52
CA ASP A 251 -40.04 28.94 50.47
C ASP A 251 -38.68 29.43 49.89
#